data_AF-A0A8J3CAJ5-F1
#
_entry.id   AF-A0A8J3CAJ5-F1
#
_cell.length_a   1.000
_cell.length_b   1.000
_cell.length_c   1.000
_cell.angle_alpha   90.00
_cell.angle_beta   90.00
_cell.angle_gamma   90.00
#
_symmetry.space_group_name_H-M   'P 1'
#
loop_
_entity.id
_entity.type
_entity.pdbx_description
1 polymer ?
#
loop_
_entity_poly.entity_id
_entity_poly.type
_entity_poly.pdbx_seq_one_letter_code
_entity_poly.pdbx_strand_id
1 'polypeptide(L)'
;MSLPGPADPGAEPVLERRWLRARPWLATALFGIPLAGLVATTLLAGLEWWFDPGAGWRWLPVAPALVVVWLNVLALRRERLLLDPAEWPVRASLYGLVQAVFGLLPAGWLATGRLGAGVWAVVAGVPVLGVAVAWWARRRLMSPLPPEVGGSGFTVRFPLRTQRMGRAVLGRDRLTWWVRESSEDRLASEDIPLLDVQAVRATVLPDDQPPRQWATSRAGEPLWAGPGPAVLLRTTTLGELLLPTDHALALADLTWRRRQLCRRLATAPAAPS
;
A
#
# COMPACT_ATOMS: atom_id res chain seq x y z
N MET A 1 7.97 -4.24 -18.96
CA MET A 1 6.78 -3.82 -18.19
C MET A 1 6.95 -2.34 -17.93
N SER A 2 6.16 -1.55 -18.62
CA SER A 2 6.06 -0.10 -18.49
C SER A 2 5.53 0.29 -17.11
N LEU A 3 5.51 1.60 -16.83
CA LEU A 3 4.85 2.17 -15.66
C LEU A 3 3.37 1.71 -15.63
N PRO A 4 2.86 1.20 -14.50
CA PRO A 4 1.47 0.75 -14.43
C PRO A 4 0.50 1.95 -14.38
N GLY A 5 -0.49 1.95 -15.28
CA GLY A 5 -1.56 2.95 -15.33
C GLY A 5 -1.23 4.18 -16.19
N PRO A 6 -2.21 5.08 -16.38
CA PRO A 6 -2.03 6.28 -17.18
C PRO A 6 -1.03 7.22 -16.50
N ALA A 7 -0.15 7.81 -17.30
CA ALA A 7 0.80 8.80 -16.84
C ALA A 7 0.74 10.04 -17.73
N ASP A 8 1.00 11.20 -17.11
CA ASP A 8 1.26 12.43 -17.83
C ASP A 8 2.61 12.28 -18.58
N PRO A 9 2.68 12.54 -19.90
CA PRO A 9 3.92 12.40 -20.67
C PRO A 9 5.11 13.15 -20.08
N GLY A 10 4.88 14.29 -19.42
CA GLY A 10 5.94 15.05 -18.75
C GLY A 10 6.42 14.45 -17.42
N ALA A 11 5.57 13.68 -16.73
CA ALA A 11 5.87 13.02 -15.46
C ALA A 11 6.45 11.60 -15.66
N GLU A 12 6.15 11.00 -16.80
CA GLU A 12 6.50 9.64 -17.17
C GLU A 12 8.02 9.33 -17.06
N PRO A 13 8.96 10.11 -17.61
CA PRO A 13 10.37 9.71 -17.62
C PRO A 13 11.00 9.66 -16.21
N VAL A 14 10.58 10.56 -15.32
CA VAL A 14 11.10 10.60 -13.94
C VAL A 14 10.54 9.43 -13.13
N LEU A 15 9.24 9.18 -13.24
CA LEU A 15 8.58 8.07 -12.55
C LEU A 15 9.02 6.72 -13.12
N GLU A 16 9.15 6.60 -14.42
CA GLU A 16 9.63 5.40 -15.09
C GLU A 16 11.03 5.05 -14.60
N ARG A 17 11.94 6.02 -14.50
CA ARG A 17 13.28 5.77 -13.94
C ARG A 17 13.22 5.29 -12.48
N ARG A 18 12.34 5.85 -11.65
CA ARG A 18 12.15 5.38 -10.25
C ARG A 18 11.51 4.01 -10.21
N TRP A 19 10.52 3.75 -11.06
CA TRP A 19 9.82 2.49 -11.21
C TRP A 19 10.78 1.38 -11.64
N LEU A 20 11.58 1.60 -12.68
CA LEU A 20 12.59 0.65 -13.16
C LEU A 20 13.59 0.29 -12.05
N ARG A 21 13.94 1.23 -11.17
CA ARG A 21 14.79 0.97 -10.01
C ARG A 21 14.07 0.23 -8.89
N ALA A 22 12.80 0.51 -8.62
CA ALA A 22 12.02 -0.12 -7.56
C ALA A 22 11.49 -1.52 -7.96
N ARG A 23 11.21 -1.72 -9.24
CA ARG A 23 10.64 -2.93 -9.83
C ARG A 23 11.40 -4.22 -9.51
N PRO A 24 12.74 -4.32 -9.65
CA PRO A 24 13.44 -5.55 -9.30
C PRO A 24 13.30 -5.88 -7.82
N TRP A 25 13.34 -4.89 -6.94
CA TRP A 25 13.13 -5.10 -5.49
C TRP A 25 11.72 -5.52 -5.18
N LEU A 26 10.72 -4.91 -5.82
CA LEU A 26 9.33 -5.33 -5.68
C LEU A 26 9.13 -6.77 -6.17
N ALA A 27 9.70 -7.12 -7.32
CA ALA A 27 9.65 -8.49 -7.85
C ALA A 27 10.34 -9.48 -6.91
N THR A 28 11.50 -9.12 -6.35
CA THR A 28 12.20 -9.94 -5.35
C THR A 28 11.37 -10.09 -4.08
N ALA A 29 10.77 -9.02 -3.55
CA ALA A 29 9.94 -9.09 -2.34
C ALA A 29 8.71 -9.98 -2.50
N LEU A 30 8.02 -9.88 -3.65
CA LEU A 30 6.73 -10.55 -3.86
C LEU A 30 6.87 -11.94 -4.48
N PHE A 31 7.94 -12.20 -5.24
CA PHE A 31 8.15 -13.46 -5.95
C PHE A 31 9.43 -14.16 -5.54
N GLY A 32 10.56 -13.46 -5.65
CA GLY A 32 11.87 -14.06 -5.39
C GLY A 32 11.96 -14.69 -4.01
N ILE A 33 11.54 -13.94 -2.98
CA ILE A 33 11.64 -14.34 -1.57
C ILE A 33 10.63 -15.44 -1.23
N PRO A 34 9.32 -15.32 -1.55
CA PRO A 34 8.38 -16.43 -1.34
C PRO A 34 8.74 -17.70 -2.10
N LEU A 35 9.20 -17.58 -3.35
CA LEU A 35 9.61 -18.73 -4.16
C LEU A 35 10.88 -19.39 -3.58
N ALA A 36 11.87 -18.60 -3.16
CA ALA A 36 13.05 -19.13 -2.48
C ALA A 36 12.67 -19.84 -1.18
N GLY A 37 11.71 -19.28 -0.42
CA GLY A 37 11.13 -19.93 0.76
C GLY A 37 10.49 -21.27 0.43
N LEU A 38 9.65 -21.33 -0.61
CA LEU A 38 9.02 -22.57 -1.08
C LEU A 38 10.04 -23.61 -1.54
N VAL A 39 11.05 -23.21 -2.30
CA VAL A 39 12.12 -24.12 -2.75
C VAL A 39 12.90 -24.64 -1.55
N ALA A 40 13.30 -23.78 -0.62
CA ALA A 40 14.04 -24.16 0.57
C ALA A 40 13.23 -25.12 1.47
N THR A 41 11.95 -24.84 1.74
CA THR A 41 11.10 -25.75 2.52
C THR A 41 10.86 -27.08 1.81
N THR A 42 10.68 -27.06 0.48
CA THR A 42 10.53 -28.28 -0.33
C THR A 42 11.79 -29.15 -0.31
N LEU A 43 12.97 -28.53 -0.45
CA LEU A 43 14.25 -29.24 -0.40
C LEU A 43 14.50 -29.84 0.99
N LEU A 44 14.23 -29.09 2.05
CA LEU A 44 14.35 -29.58 3.43
C LEU A 44 13.38 -30.73 3.72
N ALA A 45 12.12 -30.62 3.29
CA ALA A 45 11.14 -31.69 3.42
C ALA A 45 11.54 -32.95 2.64
N GLY A 46 12.03 -32.80 1.40
CA GLY A 46 12.51 -33.91 0.58
C GLY A 46 13.75 -34.59 1.17
N LEU A 47 14.68 -33.82 1.72
CA LEU A 47 15.87 -34.34 2.39
C LEU A 47 15.52 -35.11 3.66
N GLU A 48 14.58 -34.60 4.47
CA GLU A 48 14.09 -35.32 5.64
C GLU A 48 13.30 -36.58 5.25
N TRP A 49 12.50 -36.54 4.19
CA TRP A 49 11.80 -37.73 3.66
C TRP A 49 12.78 -38.81 3.21
N TRP A 50 13.91 -38.42 2.62
CA TRP A 50 14.98 -39.36 2.24
C TRP A 50 15.57 -40.11 3.44
N PHE A 51 15.74 -39.43 4.58
CA PHE A 51 16.28 -40.05 5.79
C PHE A 51 15.27 -40.90 6.56
N ASP A 52 13.98 -40.56 6.49
CA ASP A 52 12.91 -41.34 7.12
C ASP A 52 11.61 -41.22 6.30
N PRO A 53 11.36 -42.18 5.39
CA PRO A 53 10.23 -42.18 4.46
C PRO A 53 8.86 -42.37 5.13
N GLY A 54 8.81 -42.70 6.42
CA GLY A 54 7.53 -42.91 7.13
C GLY A 54 6.80 -41.62 7.50
N ALA A 55 7.49 -40.48 7.41
CA ALA A 55 7.03 -39.21 7.97
C ALA A 55 6.41 -38.27 6.94
N GLY A 56 5.29 -38.67 6.30
CA GLY A 56 4.60 -37.86 5.28
C GLY A 56 4.11 -36.49 5.76
N TRP A 57 3.92 -36.32 7.07
CA TRP A 57 3.57 -35.04 7.69
C TRP A 57 4.66 -33.97 7.54
N ARG A 58 5.90 -34.33 7.15
CA ARG A 58 6.99 -33.37 6.90
C ARG A 58 6.78 -32.46 5.69
N TRP A 59 5.81 -32.76 4.84
CA TRP A 59 5.39 -31.91 3.72
C TRP A 59 4.45 -30.76 4.15
N LEU A 60 3.95 -30.78 5.39
CA LEU A 60 2.99 -29.79 5.90
C LEU A 60 3.49 -28.33 5.81
N PRO A 61 4.79 -28.01 6.03
CA PRO A 61 5.34 -26.66 5.81
C PRO A 61 5.38 -26.20 4.35
N VAL A 62 5.26 -27.11 3.37
CA VAL A 62 5.28 -26.77 1.94
C VAL A 62 3.93 -26.17 1.51
N ALA A 63 2.82 -26.68 2.05
CA ALA A 63 1.47 -26.19 1.75
C ALA A 63 1.28 -24.67 1.96
N PRO A 64 1.62 -24.06 3.12
CA PRO A 64 1.47 -22.62 3.30
C PRO A 64 2.40 -21.80 2.38
N ALA A 65 3.62 -22.29 2.11
CA ALA A 65 4.52 -21.63 1.18
C ALA A 65 3.93 -21.60 -0.24
N LEU A 66 3.30 -22.70 -0.68
CA LEU A 66 2.59 -22.78 -1.95
C LEU A 66 1.40 -21.81 -2.00
N VAL A 67 0.61 -21.75 -0.93
CA VAL A 67 -0.51 -20.79 -0.80
C VAL A 67 -0.03 -19.36 -0.90
N VAL A 68 1.07 -18.99 -0.23
CA VAL A 68 1.64 -17.64 -0.30
C VAL A 68 2.07 -17.30 -1.72
N VAL A 69 2.77 -18.20 -2.42
CA VAL A 69 3.17 -17.98 -3.82
C VAL A 69 1.93 -17.81 -4.71
N TRP A 70 0.93 -18.67 -4.56
CA TRP A 70 -0.32 -18.60 -5.31
C TRP A 70 -1.08 -17.29 -5.09
N LEU A 71 -1.18 -16.83 -3.84
CA LEU A 71 -1.81 -15.55 -3.49
C LEU A 71 -1.06 -14.36 -4.09
N ASN A 72 0.28 -14.39 -4.16
CA ASN A 72 1.07 -13.35 -4.82
C ASN A 72 0.82 -13.31 -6.33
N VAL A 73 0.75 -14.47 -6.99
CA VAL A 73 0.41 -14.58 -8.42
C VAL A 73 -0.99 -14.03 -8.69
N LEU A 74 -1.98 -14.40 -7.86
CA LEU A 74 -3.34 -13.90 -7.99
C LEU A 74 -3.42 -12.38 -7.77
N ALA A 75 -2.66 -11.85 -6.82
CA ALA A 75 -2.63 -10.43 -6.52
C ALA A 75 -2.02 -9.59 -7.65
N LEU A 76 -1.00 -10.11 -8.35
CA LEU A 76 -0.45 -9.46 -9.55
C LEU A 76 -1.46 -9.36 -10.69
N ARG A 77 -2.21 -10.45 -10.94
CA ARG A 77 -3.21 -10.48 -12.01
C ARG A 77 -4.28 -9.40 -11.85
N ARG A 78 -4.50 -8.92 -10.62
CA ARG A 78 -5.47 -7.86 -10.34
C ARG A 78 -4.92 -6.45 -10.53
N GLU A 79 -3.63 -6.27 -10.83
CA GLU A 79 -2.88 -4.99 -11.01
C GLU A 79 -2.93 -3.99 -9.84
N ARG A 80 -3.97 -4.01 -9.02
CA ARG A 80 -4.20 -3.18 -7.83
C ARG A 80 -3.01 -3.19 -6.87
N LEU A 81 -2.32 -4.32 -6.76
CA LEU A 81 -1.15 -4.44 -5.90
C LEU A 81 -0.01 -3.53 -6.34
N LEU A 82 0.19 -3.38 -7.65
CA LEU A 82 1.28 -2.56 -8.18
C LEU A 82 0.97 -1.07 -7.99
N LEU A 83 -0.31 -0.70 -7.95
CA LEU A 83 -0.76 0.70 -7.84
C LEU A 83 -0.75 1.24 -6.41
N ASP A 84 -0.63 0.42 -5.37
CA ASP A 84 -0.61 0.89 -3.97
C ASP A 84 0.70 0.56 -3.22
N PRO A 85 1.73 1.41 -3.33
CA PRO A 85 3.02 1.18 -2.70
C PRO A 85 3.00 1.14 -1.18
N ALA A 86 1.97 1.70 -0.54
CA ALA A 86 1.83 1.63 0.90
C ALA A 86 1.38 0.25 1.38
N GLU A 87 0.77 -0.58 0.50
CA GLU A 87 0.37 -1.95 0.83
C GLU A 87 1.49 -2.98 0.68
N TRP A 88 2.55 -2.69 -0.08
CA TRP A 88 3.61 -3.66 -0.32
C TRP A 88 4.22 -4.25 0.96
N PRO A 89 4.68 -3.45 1.94
CA PRO A 89 5.23 -4.01 3.18
C PRO A 89 4.17 -4.72 4.02
N VAL A 90 2.91 -4.25 4.00
CA VAL A 90 1.80 -4.85 4.75
C VAL A 90 1.47 -6.23 4.20
N ARG A 91 1.46 -6.38 2.88
CA ARG A 91 1.21 -7.68 2.23
C ARG A 91 2.39 -8.61 2.42
N ALA A 92 3.62 -8.12 2.28
CA ALA A 92 4.82 -8.90 2.60
C ALA A 92 4.78 -9.38 4.06
N SER A 93 4.34 -8.56 5.01
CA SER A 93 4.21 -8.97 6.41
C SER A 93 3.08 -9.96 6.65
N LEU A 94 1.93 -9.81 5.96
CA LEU A 94 0.84 -10.78 6.05
C LEU A 94 1.24 -12.14 5.49
N TYR A 95 1.90 -12.16 4.33
CA TYR A 95 2.44 -13.39 3.75
C TYR A 95 3.52 -14.02 4.64
N GLY A 96 4.39 -13.17 5.18
CA GLY A 96 5.39 -13.57 6.16
C GLY A 96 4.76 -14.17 7.43
N LEU A 97 3.68 -13.58 7.93
CA LEU A 97 2.94 -14.09 9.08
C LEU A 97 2.26 -15.42 8.78
N VAL A 98 1.63 -15.58 7.61
CA VAL A 98 1.05 -16.86 7.17
C VAL A 98 2.14 -17.92 7.11
N GLN A 99 3.27 -17.64 6.47
CA GLN A 99 4.40 -18.56 6.40
C GLN A 99 4.97 -18.89 7.78
N ALA A 100 5.06 -17.90 8.67
CA ALA A 100 5.51 -18.09 10.04
C ALA A 100 4.53 -18.96 10.83
N VAL A 101 3.23 -18.62 10.89
CA VAL A 101 2.25 -19.39 11.69
C VAL A 101 2.18 -20.85 11.23
N PHE A 102 2.07 -21.10 9.93
CA PHE A 102 1.96 -22.46 9.40
C PHE A 102 3.31 -23.19 9.28
N GLY A 103 4.43 -22.47 9.26
CA GLY A 103 5.78 -23.04 9.22
C GLY A 103 6.37 -23.29 10.60
N LEU A 104 6.08 -22.43 11.58
CA LEU A 104 6.59 -22.50 12.95
C LEU A 104 5.91 -23.60 13.77
N LEU A 105 4.61 -23.83 13.55
CA LEU A 105 3.88 -24.92 14.22
C LEU A 105 4.54 -26.28 13.94
N PRO A 106 4.86 -26.66 12.69
CA PRO A 106 5.68 -27.84 12.41
C PRO A 106 7.14 -27.69 12.84
N ALA A 107 7.76 -26.52 12.70
CA ALA A 107 9.19 -26.32 13.00
C ALA A 107 9.52 -26.47 14.49
N GLY A 108 8.60 -26.13 15.39
CA GLY A 108 8.77 -26.40 16.83
C GLY A 108 8.81 -27.90 17.14
N TRP A 109 8.10 -28.71 16.36
CA TRP A 109 8.10 -30.17 16.49
C TRP A 109 9.32 -30.80 15.79
N LEU A 110 9.70 -30.27 14.61
CA LEU A 110 10.91 -30.63 13.86
C LEU A 110 12.22 -30.07 14.45
N ALA A 111 12.15 -29.18 15.45
CA ALA A 111 13.32 -28.64 16.14
C ALA A 111 14.13 -29.72 16.88
N THR A 112 13.54 -30.91 17.08
CA THR A 112 14.19 -32.11 17.59
C THR A 112 15.00 -32.87 16.54
N GLY A 113 14.84 -32.54 15.25
CA GLY A 113 15.52 -33.14 14.11
C GLY A 113 16.84 -32.43 13.75
N ARG A 114 17.67 -33.11 12.94
CA ARG A 114 19.03 -32.66 12.58
C ARG A 114 19.06 -31.33 11.83
N LEU A 115 17.98 -30.97 11.13
CA LEU A 115 17.88 -29.75 10.32
C LEU A 115 17.01 -28.66 10.95
N GLY A 116 16.61 -28.81 12.21
CA GLY A 116 15.70 -27.90 12.90
C GLY A 116 16.11 -26.42 12.78
N ALA A 117 17.38 -26.10 13.08
CA ALA A 117 17.89 -24.72 12.98
C ALA A 117 17.80 -24.13 11.56
N GLY A 118 18.00 -24.95 10.52
CA GLY A 118 17.89 -24.53 9.12
C GLY A 118 16.44 -24.22 8.73
N VAL A 119 15.49 -25.05 9.15
CA VAL A 119 14.05 -24.80 8.95
C VAL A 119 13.63 -23.50 9.65
N TRP A 120 14.08 -23.28 10.88
CA TRP A 120 13.81 -22.05 11.64
C TRP A 120 14.37 -20.80 10.95
N ALA A 121 15.60 -20.85 10.45
CA ALA A 121 16.21 -19.73 9.73
C ALA A 121 15.42 -19.38 8.46
N VAL A 122 14.93 -20.38 7.71
CA VAL A 122 14.12 -20.16 6.51
C VAL A 122 12.75 -19.60 6.87
N VAL A 123 12.04 -20.21 7.83
CA VAL A 123 10.67 -19.81 8.21
C VAL A 123 10.63 -18.41 8.82
N ALA A 124 11.64 -18.02 9.61
CA ALA A 124 11.70 -16.70 10.22
C ALA A 124 12.39 -15.64 9.35
N GLY A 125 13.48 -15.99 8.66
CA GLY A 125 14.32 -15.05 7.91
C GLY A 125 13.69 -14.58 6.60
N VAL A 126 13.02 -15.48 5.87
CA VAL A 126 12.38 -15.18 4.57
C VAL A 126 11.30 -14.08 4.72
N PRO A 127 10.36 -14.16 5.70
CA PRO A 127 9.42 -13.08 5.99
C PRO A 127 10.07 -11.72 6.24
N VAL A 128 11.07 -11.67 7.12
CA VAL A 128 11.75 -10.41 7.52
C VAL A 128 12.44 -9.77 6.32
N LEU A 129 13.13 -10.58 5.52
CA LEU A 129 13.77 -10.12 4.30
C LEU A 129 12.74 -9.61 3.28
N GLY A 130 11.60 -10.31 3.15
CA GLY A 130 10.50 -9.91 2.28
C GLY A 130 9.95 -8.53 2.63
N VAL A 131 9.69 -8.28 3.90
CA VAL A 131 9.22 -6.98 4.41
C VAL A 131 10.26 -5.89 4.21
N ALA A 132 11.53 -6.16 4.52
CA ALA A 132 12.62 -5.20 4.36
C ALA A 132 12.81 -4.78 2.89
N VAL A 133 12.77 -5.75 1.97
CA VAL A 133 12.88 -5.49 0.53
C VAL A 133 11.66 -4.75 0.00
N ALA A 134 10.44 -5.12 0.42
CA ALA A 134 9.22 -4.40 0.06
C ALA A 134 9.22 -2.94 0.56
N TRP A 135 9.70 -2.73 1.78
CA TRP A 135 9.87 -1.40 2.36
C TRP A 135 10.90 -0.57 1.57
N TRP A 136 12.01 -1.18 1.18
CA TRP A 136 13.05 -0.51 0.39
C TRP A 136 12.56 -0.15 -1.02
N ALA A 137 11.82 -1.05 -1.67
CA ALA A 137 11.15 -0.78 -2.95
C ALA A 137 10.20 0.40 -2.84
N ARG A 138 9.35 0.43 -1.80
CA ARG A 138 8.47 1.56 -1.50
C ARG A 138 9.26 2.85 -1.31
N ARG A 139 10.33 2.83 -0.50
CA ARG A 139 11.17 4.01 -0.22
C ARG A 139 11.80 4.55 -1.51
N ARG A 140 12.32 3.67 -2.38
CA ARG A 140 12.91 4.06 -3.66
C ARG A 140 11.92 4.72 -4.61
N LEU A 141 10.66 4.30 -4.57
CA LEU A 141 9.61 4.89 -5.40
C LEU A 141 9.10 6.23 -4.80
N MET A 142 8.79 6.23 -3.51
CA MET A 142 7.96 7.25 -2.85
C MET A 142 8.72 8.23 -1.94
N SER A 143 10.03 8.11 -1.74
CA SER A 143 10.79 8.97 -0.81
C SER A 143 11.99 9.68 -1.49
N PRO A 144 12.05 11.02 -1.47
CA PRO A 144 10.97 11.95 -1.13
C PRO A 144 9.80 11.81 -2.12
N LEU A 145 8.58 12.17 -1.69
CA LEU A 145 7.35 12.02 -2.47
C LEU A 145 7.44 12.89 -3.75
N PRO A 146 7.62 12.29 -4.93
CA PRO A 146 7.81 13.05 -6.16
C PRO A 146 6.49 13.70 -6.60
N PRO A 147 6.48 14.98 -7.00
CA PRO A 147 5.27 15.64 -7.53
C PRO A 147 4.74 14.94 -8.78
N GLU A 148 5.59 14.23 -9.52
CA GLU A 148 5.24 13.45 -10.69
C GLU A 148 4.23 12.34 -10.37
N VAL A 149 4.19 11.82 -9.14
CA VAL A 149 3.18 10.84 -8.70
C VAL A 149 1.76 11.38 -8.90
N GLY A 150 1.56 12.69 -8.84
CA GLY A 150 0.28 13.33 -9.09
C GLY A 150 -0.21 13.08 -10.51
N GLY A 151 0.70 12.91 -11.46
CA GLY A 151 0.40 12.56 -12.85
C GLY A 151 0.47 11.05 -13.14
N SER A 152 0.33 10.16 -12.15
CA SER A 152 0.38 8.69 -12.36
C SER A 152 -0.88 7.98 -11.87
N GLY A 153 -0.95 6.65 -11.97
CA GLY A 153 -2.02 5.86 -11.36
C GLY A 153 -1.80 5.48 -9.88
N PHE A 154 -0.65 5.80 -9.29
CA PHE A 154 -0.31 5.31 -7.95
C PHE A 154 -1.21 5.91 -6.86
N THR A 155 -1.58 5.10 -5.88
CA THR A 155 -2.30 5.53 -4.68
C THR A 155 -1.34 6.16 -3.68
N VAL A 156 -1.68 7.34 -3.18
CA VAL A 156 -0.92 8.05 -2.14
C VAL A 156 -1.78 8.23 -0.90
N ARG A 157 -1.20 8.00 0.27
CA ARG A 157 -1.90 8.06 1.57
C ARG A 157 -1.28 9.15 2.43
N PHE A 158 -2.12 10.04 2.95
CA PHE A 158 -1.74 11.12 3.85
C PHE A 158 -2.43 10.93 5.21
N PRO A 159 -1.70 10.98 6.32
CA PRO A 159 -2.32 11.04 7.64
C PRO A 159 -3.11 12.35 7.77
N LEU A 160 -4.32 12.25 8.31
CA LEU A 160 -5.07 13.42 8.73
C LEU A 160 -4.72 13.73 10.18
N ARG A 161 -4.63 15.02 10.49
CA ARG A 161 -4.33 15.50 11.84
C ARG A 161 -5.61 15.60 12.64
N THR A 162 -5.98 14.47 13.24
CA THR A 162 -7.20 14.29 14.01
C THR A 162 -6.85 13.57 15.31
N GLN A 163 -7.64 13.74 16.37
CA GLN A 163 -7.45 12.97 17.63
C GLN A 163 -7.65 11.47 17.43
N ARG A 164 -8.43 11.11 16.40
CA ARG A 164 -8.72 9.73 15.99
C ARG A 164 -7.84 9.33 14.80
N MET A 165 -7.93 8.08 14.35
CA MET A 165 -7.15 7.63 13.21
C MET A 165 -7.79 8.10 11.90
N GLY A 166 -7.23 9.13 11.28
CA GLY A 166 -7.72 9.70 10.02
C GLY A 166 -6.72 9.54 8.86
N ARG A 167 -7.22 9.29 7.66
CA ARG A 167 -6.39 9.23 6.43
C ARG A 167 -7.12 9.81 5.23
N ALA A 168 -6.39 10.54 4.40
CA ALA A 168 -6.76 10.86 3.03
C ALA A 168 -5.99 9.95 2.07
N VAL A 169 -6.68 9.39 1.09
CA VAL A 169 -6.16 8.45 0.11
C VAL A 169 -6.49 9.00 -1.27
N LEU A 170 -5.45 9.50 -1.95
CA LEU A 170 -5.51 9.95 -3.33
C LEU A 170 -5.31 8.74 -4.25
N GLY A 171 -6.41 8.25 -4.82
CA GLY A 171 -6.42 7.15 -5.79
C GLY A 171 -6.24 7.64 -7.23
N ARG A 172 -6.53 6.76 -8.20
CA ARG A 172 -6.39 7.05 -9.64
C ARG A 172 -7.27 8.21 -10.08
N ASP A 173 -8.52 8.21 -9.66
CA ASP A 173 -9.60 9.07 -10.16
C ASP A 173 -10.45 9.68 -9.02
N ARG A 174 -10.18 9.29 -7.77
CA ARG A 174 -10.92 9.76 -6.59
C ARG A 174 -9.99 10.10 -5.44
N LEU A 175 -10.39 11.09 -4.65
CA LEU A 175 -9.83 11.40 -3.35
C LEU A 175 -10.81 10.89 -2.29
N THR A 176 -10.41 9.85 -1.58
CA THR A 176 -11.20 9.34 -0.45
C THR A 176 -10.58 9.80 0.85
N TRP A 177 -11.38 10.13 1.84
CA TRP A 177 -10.86 10.32 3.19
C TRP A 177 -11.80 9.66 4.18
N TRP A 178 -11.24 9.31 5.33
CA TRP A 178 -12.00 8.70 6.40
C TRP A 178 -11.34 8.95 7.75
N VAL A 179 -12.16 8.95 8.78
CA VAL A 179 -11.79 8.95 10.19
C VAL A 179 -12.47 7.77 10.84
N ARG A 180 -11.73 7.01 11.64
CA ARG A 180 -12.26 5.87 12.39
C ARG A 180 -11.94 5.98 13.87
N GLU A 181 -12.88 5.55 14.69
CA GLU A 181 -12.69 5.41 16.14
C GLU A 181 -12.00 4.08 16.46
N SER A 182 -12.48 2.99 15.85
CA SER A 182 -11.98 1.63 16.02
C SER A 182 -11.63 1.00 14.68
N SER A 183 -11.20 -0.26 14.66
CA SER A 183 -10.87 -0.98 13.42
C SER A 183 -12.06 -1.14 12.47
N GLU A 184 -13.28 -1.18 13.01
CA GLU A 184 -14.50 -1.50 12.25
C GLU A 184 -15.42 -0.30 12.01
N ASP A 185 -15.35 0.75 12.83
CA ASP A 185 -16.30 1.86 12.75
C ASP A 185 -15.72 3.15 12.14
N ARG A 186 -16.23 3.51 10.96
CA ARG A 186 -15.90 4.77 10.28
C ARG A 186 -16.83 5.86 10.79
N LEU A 187 -16.27 6.76 11.60
CA LEU A 187 -16.96 7.94 12.11
C LEU A 187 -17.41 8.86 10.99
N ALA A 188 -16.53 9.12 10.02
CA ALA A 188 -16.83 9.97 8.88
C ALA A 188 -16.00 9.50 7.69
N SER A 189 -16.56 9.61 6.49
CA SER A 189 -15.83 9.33 5.26
C SER A 189 -16.52 9.96 4.07
N GLU A 190 -15.72 10.47 3.14
CA GLU A 190 -16.22 10.90 1.84
C GLU A 190 -15.37 10.31 0.72
N ASP A 191 -16.01 10.17 -0.44
CA ASP A 191 -15.38 9.69 -1.66
C ASP A 191 -15.63 10.68 -2.80
N ILE A 192 -14.61 11.47 -3.11
CA ILE A 192 -14.71 12.66 -3.97
C ILE A 192 -14.09 12.33 -5.33
N PRO A 193 -14.87 12.25 -6.41
CA PRO A 193 -14.33 12.18 -7.76
C PRO A 193 -13.40 13.36 -8.03
N LEU A 194 -12.22 13.12 -8.59
CA LEU A 194 -11.26 14.20 -8.85
C LEU A 194 -11.75 15.18 -9.92
N LEU A 195 -12.69 14.77 -10.76
CA LEU A 195 -13.37 15.64 -11.72
C LEU A 195 -14.30 16.65 -11.03
N ASP A 196 -14.84 16.33 -9.85
CA ASP A 196 -15.72 17.21 -9.05
C ASP A 196 -14.94 18.28 -8.31
N VAL A 197 -13.63 18.08 -8.11
CA VAL A 197 -12.77 19.07 -7.48
C VAL A 197 -12.67 20.29 -8.38
N GLN A 198 -13.07 21.47 -7.90
CA GLN A 198 -13.00 22.73 -8.62
C GLN A 198 -11.70 23.48 -8.33
N ALA A 199 -11.33 23.54 -7.04
CA ALA A 199 -10.15 24.25 -6.54
C ALA A 199 -9.49 23.45 -5.42
N VAL A 200 -8.17 23.57 -5.31
CA VAL A 200 -7.36 22.93 -4.28
C VAL A 200 -6.37 23.97 -3.76
N ARG A 201 -6.35 24.20 -2.46
CA ARG A 201 -5.45 25.18 -1.84
C ARG A 201 -4.87 24.62 -0.55
N ALA A 202 -3.56 24.63 -0.43
CA ALA A 202 -2.92 24.45 0.87
C ALA A 202 -3.12 25.72 1.72
N THR A 203 -3.52 25.54 2.97
CA THR A 203 -3.78 26.62 3.92
C THR A 203 -3.23 26.24 5.30
N VAL A 204 -3.18 27.22 6.19
CA VAL A 204 -2.84 27.02 7.60
C VAL A 204 -4.02 27.51 8.43
N LEU A 205 -4.51 26.65 9.33
CA LEU A 205 -5.47 27.03 10.36
C LEU A 205 -4.74 27.84 11.43
N PRO A 206 -5.15 29.08 11.72
CA PRO A 206 -4.45 29.94 12.67
C PRO A 206 -4.50 29.42 14.11
N ASP A 207 -3.43 29.64 14.89
CA ASP A 207 -3.31 29.22 16.30
C ASP A 207 -4.23 30.00 17.25
N ASP A 208 -4.63 31.21 16.86
CA ASP A 208 -5.47 32.13 17.62
C ASP A 208 -6.98 31.92 17.39
N GLN A 209 -7.36 31.01 16.49
CA GLN A 209 -8.75 30.72 16.19
C GLN A 209 -9.27 29.48 16.95
N PRO A 210 -10.56 29.48 17.35
CA PRO A 210 -11.17 28.28 17.92
C PRO A 210 -11.08 27.12 16.91
N PRO A 211 -11.03 25.86 17.39
CA PRO A 211 -11.01 24.69 16.51
C PRO A 211 -12.11 24.79 15.46
N ARG A 212 -11.75 24.55 14.20
CA ARG A 212 -12.69 24.64 13.09
C ARG A 212 -13.31 23.28 12.83
N GLN A 213 -14.63 23.22 12.72
CA GLN A 213 -15.30 22.01 12.26
C GLN A 213 -14.90 21.75 10.82
N TRP A 214 -14.44 20.53 10.54
CA TRP A 214 -13.98 20.14 9.21
C TRP A 214 -14.76 18.95 8.65
N ALA A 215 -15.45 18.19 9.51
CA ALA A 215 -16.33 17.10 9.14
C ALA A 215 -17.40 16.91 10.22
N THR A 216 -18.41 16.09 9.90
CA THR A 216 -19.44 15.64 10.83
C THR A 216 -19.44 14.12 10.84
N SER A 217 -19.52 13.51 12.02
CA SER A 217 -19.61 12.06 12.16
C SER A 217 -20.97 11.56 11.68
N ARG A 218 -21.09 10.24 11.45
CA ARG A 218 -22.36 9.58 11.14
C ARG A 218 -23.41 9.75 12.23
N ALA A 219 -22.98 9.92 13.48
CA ALA A 219 -23.86 10.21 14.62
C ALA A 219 -24.27 11.70 14.69
N GLY A 220 -23.82 12.55 13.76
CA GLY A 220 -24.07 13.98 13.77
C GLY A 220 -23.10 14.79 14.62
N GLU A 221 -22.09 14.17 15.21
CA GLU A 221 -21.13 14.85 16.08
C GLU A 221 -20.10 15.63 15.25
N PRO A 222 -19.79 16.90 15.59
CA PRO A 222 -18.81 17.67 14.86
C PRO A 222 -17.39 17.13 15.09
N LEU A 223 -16.64 16.95 14.01
CA LEU A 223 -15.20 16.65 14.07
C LEU A 223 -14.43 17.96 13.91
N TRP A 224 -13.57 18.22 14.90
CA TRP A 224 -12.81 19.46 15.03
C TRP A 224 -11.37 19.29 14.56
N ALA A 225 -10.84 20.32 13.88
CA ALA A 225 -9.45 20.42 13.47
C ALA A 225 -8.76 21.47 14.34
N GLY A 226 -7.66 21.09 14.97
CA GLY A 226 -6.76 22.01 15.65
C GLY A 226 -5.97 22.88 14.67
N PRO A 227 -5.21 23.86 15.17
CA PRO A 227 -4.49 24.83 14.35
C PRO A 227 -3.24 24.23 13.68
N GLY A 228 -2.89 24.71 12.49
CA GLY A 228 -1.78 24.27 11.63
C GLY A 228 -2.20 23.81 10.22
N PRO A 229 -1.37 23.06 9.48
CA PRO A 229 -1.55 22.86 8.04
C PRO A 229 -2.82 22.07 7.66
N ALA A 230 -3.49 22.51 6.60
CA ALA A 230 -4.69 21.88 6.04
C ALA A 230 -4.80 22.08 4.53
N VAL A 231 -5.61 21.27 3.86
CA VAL A 231 -5.99 21.46 2.46
C VAL A 231 -7.45 21.88 2.39
N LEU A 232 -7.71 23.02 1.75
CA LEU A 232 -9.06 23.45 1.39
C LEU A 232 -9.36 22.98 -0.03
N LEU A 233 -10.40 22.16 -0.15
CA LEU A 233 -10.91 21.61 -1.39
C LEU A 233 -12.26 22.25 -1.67
N ARG A 234 -12.42 22.87 -2.84
CA ARG A 234 -13.75 23.26 -3.32
C ARG A 234 -14.22 22.20 -4.29
N THR A 235 -15.38 21.62 -4.03
CA THR A 235 -16.01 20.57 -4.85
C THR A 235 -17.34 21.07 -5.40
N THR A 236 -17.80 20.49 -6.51
CA THR A 236 -19.13 20.77 -7.08
C THR A 236 -20.25 20.32 -6.18
N THR A 237 -20.11 19.15 -5.55
CA THR A 237 -21.18 18.45 -4.85
C THR A 237 -21.22 18.74 -3.35
N LEU A 238 -20.06 18.78 -2.69
CA LEU A 238 -19.96 18.95 -1.24
C LEU A 238 -19.62 20.39 -0.81
N GLY A 239 -19.41 21.30 -1.76
CA GLY A 239 -18.96 22.67 -1.47
C GLY A 239 -17.51 22.70 -1.00
N GLU A 240 -17.22 23.50 0.04
CA GLU A 240 -15.88 23.63 0.60
C GLU A 240 -15.63 22.59 1.70
N LEU A 241 -14.55 21.82 1.54
CA LEU A 241 -14.11 20.80 2.48
C LEU A 241 -12.69 21.14 2.96
N LEU A 242 -12.47 20.98 4.26
CA LEU A 242 -11.15 21.18 4.87
C LEU A 242 -10.57 19.85 5.33
N LEU A 243 -9.33 19.53 4.93
CA LEU A 243 -8.61 18.33 5.32
C LEU A 243 -7.37 18.68 6.14
N PRO A 244 -7.38 18.51 7.47
CA PRO A 244 -6.21 18.83 8.30
C PRO A 244 -5.11 17.79 8.08
N THR A 245 -3.91 18.20 7.67
CA THR A 245 -2.78 17.30 7.42
C THR A 245 -1.46 18.06 7.38
N ASP A 246 -0.42 17.52 8.00
CA ASP A 246 0.92 18.12 7.99
C ASP A 246 1.57 18.13 6.59
N HIS A 247 1.00 17.38 5.65
CA HIS A 247 1.45 17.30 4.27
C HIS A 247 0.58 18.10 3.30
N ALA A 248 0.00 19.21 3.77
CA ALA A 248 -0.98 20.00 3.01
C ALA A 248 -0.50 20.41 1.62
N LEU A 249 0.75 20.88 1.49
CA LEU A 249 1.34 21.27 0.21
C LEU A 249 1.42 20.09 -0.77
N ALA A 250 1.88 18.93 -0.30
CA ALA A 250 2.03 17.74 -1.13
C ALA A 250 0.66 17.18 -1.55
N LEU A 251 -0.29 17.08 -0.62
CA LEU A 251 -1.66 16.65 -0.93
C LEU A 251 -2.32 17.61 -1.94
N ALA A 252 -2.16 18.92 -1.75
CA ALA A 252 -2.72 19.93 -2.65
C ALA A 252 -2.17 19.82 -4.08
N ASP A 253 -0.85 19.79 -4.23
CA ASP A 253 -0.18 19.70 -5.54
C ASP A 253 -0.55 18.38 -6.26
N LEU A 254 -0.48 17.25 -5.55
CA LEU A 254 -0.78 15.95 -6.13
C LEU A 254 -2.25 15.82 -6.53
N THR A 255 -3.19 16.33 -5.72
CA THR A 255 -4.62 16.34 -6.04
C THR A 255 -4.89 17.17 -7.28
N TRP A 256 -4.27 18.36 -7.38
CA TRP A 256 -4.42 19.23 -8.55
C TRP A 256 -3.88 18.58 -9.83
N ARG A 257 -2.65 18.05 -9.79
CA ARG A 257 -2.05 17.34 -10.93
C ARG A 257 -2.88 16.15 -11.38
N ARG A 258 -3.38 15.35 -10.43
CA ARG A 258 -4.21 14.16 -10.73
C ARG A 258 -5.52 14.55 -11.39
N ARG A 259 -6.18 15.59 -10.90
CA ARG A 259 -7.36 16.16 -11.54
C ARG A 259 -7.09 16.56 -13.00
N GLN A 260 -5.98 17.24 -13.27
CA GLN A 260 -5.64 17.64 -14.65
C GLN A 260 -5.38 16.43 -15.55
N LEU A 261 -4.78 15.36 -15.02
CA LEU A 261 -4.68 14.09 -15.73
C LEU A 261 -6.06 13.49 -16.02
N CYS A 262 -6.95 13.38 -15.03
CA CYS A 262 -8.31 12.87 -15.21
C CYS A 262 -9.08 13.64 -16.28
N ARG A 263 -8.96 14.98 -16.29
CA ARG A 263 -9.59 15.83 -17.32
C ARG A 263 -9.07 15.51 -18.71
N ARG A 264 -7.74 15.44 -18.89
CA ARG A 264 -7.14 15.10 -20.19
C ARG A 264 -7.58 13.72 -20.69
N LEU A 265 -7.64 12.73 -19.80
CA LEU A 265 -8.10 11.39 -20.13
C LEU A 265 -9.59 11.35 -20.50
N ALA A 266 -10.42 12.19 -19.86
CA ALA A 266 -11.84 12.29 -20.17
C ALA A 266 -12.11 13.00 -21.50
N THR A 267 -11.22 13.91 -21.94
CA THR A 267 -11.35 14.64 -23.21
C THR A 267 -10.59 13.99 -24.37
N ALA A 268 -9.74 13.00 -24.10
CA ALA A 268 -8.99 12.31 -25.15
C ALA A 268 -9.98 11.54 -26.05
N PRO A 269 -9.91 11.70 -27.39
CA PRO A 269 -10.73 10.92 -28.29
C PRO A 269 -10.46 9.43 -28.05
N ALA A 270 -11.53 8.63 -28.00
CA ALA A 270 -11.40 7.18 -27.89
C ALA A 270 -10.46 6.70 -29.02
N ALA A 271 -9.34 6.10 -28.66
CA ALA A 271 -8.41 5.57 -29.66
C ALA A 271 -9.17 4.56 -30.54
N PRO A 272 -9.02 4.60 -31.87
CA PRO A 272 -9.64 3.62 -32.74
C PRO A 272 -9.17 2.23 -32.31
N SER A 273 -10.14 1.39 -31.95
CA SER A 273 -9.97 0.00 -31.53
C SER A 273 -9.54 -0.89 -32.68
#